data_AF-A0A8H6ELH3-F1
#
_entry.id   AF-A0A8H6ELH3-F1
#
_cell.length_a   1.000
_cell.length_b   1.000
_cell.length_c   1.000
_cell.angle_alpha   90.00
_cell.angle_beta   90.00
_cell.angle_gamma   90.00
#
_symmetry.space_group_name_H-M   'P 1'
#
loop_
_entity.id
_entity.type
_entity.pdbx_description
1 polymer ?
#
loop_
_entity_poly.entity_id
_entity_poly.type
_entity_poly.pdbx_seq_one_letter_code
_entity_poly.pdbx_strand_id
1 'polypeptide(L)' 'MSTTQDCRGQALFKETEDLLEKWKHPDPYRPPTAPGGSKYERNLPSPILDPPPKMAL' A
#
# COMPACT_ATOMS: atom_id res chain seq x y z
N MET A 1 -9.52 -20.09 -12.92
CA MET A 1 -8.17 -19.87 -13.48
C MET A 1 -8.33 -19.34 -14.89
N SER A 2 -8.21 -18.03 -15.10
CA SER A 2 -8.26 -17.43 -16.45
C SER A 2 -7.03 -16.56 -16.65
N THR A 3 -5.89 -17.22 -16.86
CA THR A 3 -4.60 -16.60 -17.20
C THR A 3 -4.39 -16.70 -18.71
N THR A 4 -5.06 -15.83 -19.46
CA THR A 4 -4.66 -15.51 -20.84
C THR A 4 -4.42 -14.01 -20.85
N GLN A 5 -3.22 -13.60 -20.42
CA GLN A 5 -2.82 -12.21 -20.50
C GLN A 5 -2.22 -11.99 -21.88
N ASP A 6 -3.04 -11.50 -22.80
CA ASP A 6 -2.61 -11.13 -24.15
C ASP A 6 -1.51 -10.06 -24.07
N CYS A 7 -0.42 -10.26 -24.80
CA CYS A 7 0.71 -9.32 -24.89
C CYS A 7 0.28 -7.91 -25.31
N ARG A 8 -0.80 -7.79 -26.10
CA ARG A 8 -1.45 -6.52 -26.45
C ARG A 8 -1.97 -5.76 -25.23
N GLY A 9 -2.57 -6.46 -24.27
CA GLY A 9 -3.05 -5.83 -23.03
C GLY A 9 -1.90 -5.27 -22.21
N GLN A 10 -0.77 -5.99 -22.15
CA GLN A 10 0.42 -5.52 -21.44
C GLN A 10 1.00 -4.23 -22.04
N ALA A 11 1.03 -4.12 -23.38
CA ALA A 11 1.46 -2.90 -24.06
C ALA A 11 0.56 -1.71 -23.72
N LEU A 12 -0.77 -1.91 -23.73
CA LEU A 12 -1.73 -0.88 -23.36
C LEU A 12 -1.57 -0.42 -21.90
N PHE A 13 -1.40 -1.36 -20.96
CA PHE A 13 -1.17 -1.01 -19.56
C PHE A 13 0.09 -0.15 -19.40
N LYS A 14 1.19 -0.54 -20.06
CA LYS A 14 2.45 0.21 -19.99
C LYS A 14 2.31 1.64 -20.53
N GLU A 15 1.68 1.80 -21.70
CA GLU A 15 1.42 3.13 -22.27
C GLU A 15 0.56 3.99 -21.33
N THR A 16 -0.44 3.40 -20.68
CA THR A 16 -1.29 4.12 -19.73
C THR A 16 -0.59 4.47 -18.42
N GLU A 17 0.32 3.62 -17.93
CA GLU A 17 1.14 3.87 -16.75
C GLU A 17 2.13 5.02 -16.99
N ASP A 18 2.75 5.07 -18.17
CA ASP A 18 3.64 6.16 -18.58
C ASP A 18 2.90 7.51 -18.64
N LEU A 19 1.67 7.49 -19.18
CA LEU A 19 0.81 8.68 -19.18
C LEU A 19 0.38 9.06 -17.77
N LEU A 20 0.01 8.09 -16.93
CA LEU A 20 -0.37 8.36 -15.55
C LEU A 20 0.79 9.01 -14.79
N GLU A 21 2.02 8.52 -14.93
CA GLU A 21 3.21 9.08 -14.28
C GLU A 21 3.46 10.53 -14.69
N LYS A 22 3.35 10.83 -15.99
CA LYS A 22 3.55 12.18 -16.52
C LYS A 22 2.56 13.21 -15.95
N TRP A 23 1.33 12.80 -15.66
CA TRP A 23 0.24 13.68 -15.22
C TRP A 23 -0.14 13.48 -13.75
N LYS A 24 0.69 12.77 -12.96
CA LYS A 24 0.48 12.65 -11.52
C LYS A 24 0.54 14.02 -10.86
N HIS A 25 -0.42 14.26 -9.96
CA HIS A 25 -0.42 15.46 -9.14
C HIS A 25 0.76 15.40 -8.14
N PRO A 26 1.50 16.51 -7.93
CA PRO A 26 2.65 16.53 -7.02
C PRO A 26 2.27 16.25 -5.56
N ASP A 27 1.08 16.66 -5.13
CA ASP A 27 0.55 16.38 -3.79
C ASP A 27 -0.81 15.64 -3.88
N PRO A 28 -0.82 14.31 -4.11
CA PRO A 28 -2.06 13.59 -4.26
C PRO A 28 -2.82 13.54 -2.94
N TYR A 29 -4.15 13.70 -3.00
CA TYR A 29 -4.98 13.56 -1.82
C TYR A 29 -4.78 12.17 -1.17
N ARG A 30 -4.40 12.17 0.11
CA ARG A 30 -4.28 10.96 0.92
C ARG A 30 -5.25 11.01 2.10
N PRO A 31 -6.03 9.93 2.34
CA PRO A 31 -6.89 9.84 3.50
C PRO A 31 -6.07 10.04 4.78
N PRO A 32 -6.59 10.72 5.83
CA PRO A 32 -5.81 10.99 7.03
C PRO A 32 -5.27 9.73 7.72
N THR A 33 -6.00 8.62 7.67
CA THR A 33 -5.66 7.35 8.34
C THR A 33 -4.92 6.36 7.44
N ALA A 34 -4.75 6.67 6.15
CA ALA A 34 -3.98 5.83 5.25
C ALA A 34 -2.47 6.02 5.50
N PRO A 35 -1.61 5.08 5.07
CA PRO A 35 -0.16 5.27 5.10
C PRO A 35 0.25 6.59 4.45
N GLY A 36 1.02 7.41 5.19
CA GLY A 36 1.43 8.74 4.75
C GLY A 36 0.32 9.82 4.82
N GLY A 37 -0.81 9.54 5.47
CA GLY A 37 -1.82 10.52 5.84
C GLY A 37 -1.49 11.23 7.15
N SER A 38 -2.10 12.39 7.39
CA SER A 38 -1.82 13.24 8.56
C SER A 38 -2.15 12.64 9.93
N LYS A 39 -2.89 11.53 9.97
CA LYS A 39 -3.32 10.85 11.19
C LYS A 39 -2.89 9.37 11.25
N TYR A 40 -2.01 8.92 10.35
CA TYR A 40 -1.67 7.49 10.21
C TYR A 40 -1.22 6.84 11.52
N GLU A 41 -0.28 7.47 12.22
CA GLU A 41 0.35 6.91 13.43
C GLU A 41 -0.06 7.61 14.72
N ARG A 42 -1.16 8.38 14.69
CA ARG A 42 -1.56 9.16 15.88
C ARG A 42 -1.92 8.30 17.09
N ASN A 43 -2.45 7.10 16.85
CA ASN A 43 -2.97 6.20 17.90
C ASN A 43 -2.49 4.75 17.69
N LEU A 44 -1.18 4.53 17.50
CA LEU A 44 -0.65 3.16 17.46
C LEU A 44 -0.76 2.49 18.84
N PRO A 45 -1.15 1.20 18.92
CA PRO A 45 -1.11 0.47 20.19
C PRO A 45 0.32 0.38 20.69
N SER A 46 0.52 0.44 22.01
CA SER A 46 1.85 0.24 22.60
C SER A 46 2.37 -1.16 22.28
N PRO A 47 3.66 -1.30 21.95
CA PRO A 47 4.25 -2.61 21.71
C PRO A 47 4.18 -3.47 22.98
N ILE A 48 4.00 -4.77 22.80
CA ILE A 48 4.06 -5.74 23.91
C ILE A 48 5.54 -5.90 24.29
N LEU A 49 5.91 -5.43 25.48
CA LEU A 49 7.27 -5.55 26.02
C LEU A 49 7.41 -6.73 26.97
N ASP A 50 6.29 -7.31 27.40
CA ASP A 50 6.30 -8.41 28.37
C ASP A 50 6.89 -9.68 27.75
N PRO A 51 7.79 -10.38 28.46
CA PRO A 51 8.29 -11.65 27.99
C PRO A 51 7.15 -12.68 27.92
N PRO A 52 7.23 -13.66 27.00
CA PRO A 52 6.21 -14.70 26.90
C PRO A 52 6.06 -15.45 28.23
N PRO A 53 4.84 -15.85 28.61
CA PRO A 53 4.60 -16.54 29.87
C PRO A 53 5.39 -17.84 29.93
N LYS A 54 6.05 -18.11 31.06
CA LYS A 54 6.79 -19.36 31.30
C LYS A 54 5.80 -20.52 31.29
N MET A 55 5.95 -21.47 30.38
CA MET A 55 5.15 -22.69 30.39
C MET A 55 5.48 -23.49 31.65
N ALA A 56 4.52 -23.67 32.54
CA ALA A 56 4.64 -24.62 33.64
C ALA A 56 4.44 -26.02 33.07
N LEU A 57 5.48 -26.85 33.13
CA LEU A 57 5.44 -28.28 32.81
C LEU A 57 4.77 -29.05 33.96
#